data_AF-A0A4V1SHW1-F1
#
_entry.id   AF-A0A4V1SHW1-F1
#
_cell.length_a   1.000
_cell.length_b   1.000
_cell.length_c   1.000
_cell.angle_alpha   90.00
_cell.angle_beta   90.00
_cell.angle_gamma   90.00
#
_symmetry.space_group_name_H-M   'P 1'
#
loop_
_entity.id
_entity.type
_entity.pdbx_description
1 polymer ?
#
loop_
_entity_poly.entity_id
_entity_poly.type
_entity_poly.pdbx_seq_one_letter_code
_entity_poly.pdbx_strand_id
1 'polypeptide(L)'
;KRHAAGGANVFDQNYQPIAQSDPPRFTTSYDRIVERDLQILFDRVLTDLPGAAYALAVDNRGFAPTHNTKFSRPPNGQREHDLVYCRNKRIFDDPVGIRLAKNREPFLLQTYLRDTGEVINDLSMPIVLDGKHWGAVRIGYDSARMMG
;
A
#
# COMPACT_ATOMS: atom_id res chain seq x y z
N LYS A 1 10.11 10.30 -5.81
CA LYS A 1 11.28 11.08 -6.28
C LYS A 1 11.23 12.54 -5.84
N ARG A 2 10.24 13.35 -6.26
CA ARG A 2 10.13 14.78 -5.87
C ARG A 2 10.26 15.05 -4.36
N HIS A 3 9.56 14.30 -3.50
CA HIS A 3 9.65 14.50 -2.05
C HIS A 3 11.03 14.20 -1.48
N ALA A 4 11.71 13.15 -1.97
CA ALA A 4 13.07 12.80 -1.55
C ALA A 4 14.05 13.92 -1.96
N ALA A 5 13.95 14.41 -3.20
CA ALA A 5 14.73 15.56 -3.68
C ALA A 5 14.41 16.86 -2.91
N GLY A 6 13.19 16.98 -2.36
CA GLY A 6 12.77 18.07 -1.49
C GLY A 6 13.18 17.93 -0.02
N GLY A 7 13.99 16.92 0.33
CA GLY A 7 14.53 16.73 1.68
C GLY A 7 13.70 15.83 2.61
N ALA A 8 12.60 15.24 2.14
CA ALA A 8 11.85 14.29 2.96
C ALA A 8 12.67 13.01 3.17
N ASN A 9 12.77 12.55 4.42
CA ASN A 9 13.42 11.28 4.76
C ASN A 9 12.51 10.10 4.38
N VAL A 10 12.39 9.82 3.09
CA VAL A 10 11.53 8.73 2.57
C VAL A 10 12.00 7.33 2.97
N PHE A 11 13.21 7.20 3.53
CA PHE A 11 13.74 5.93 4.04
C PHE A 11 13.60 5.79 5.56
N ASP A 12 12.86 6.69 6.22
CA ASP A 12 12.59 6.59 7.65
C ASP A 12 11.80 5.31 7.99
N GLN A 13 12.40 4.44 8.80
CA GLN A 13 11.78 3.21 9.29
C GLN A 13 11.56 3.26 10.81
N ASN A 14 11.64 4.44 11.43
CA ASN A 14 11.34 4.64 12.84
C ASN A 14 9.81 4.71 13.06
N TYR A 15 9.11 3.61 12.77
CA TYR A 15 7.66 3.52 12.82
C TYR A 15 7.13 3.83 14.23
N GLN A 16 6.47 4.98 14.39
CA GLN A 16 5.85 5.35 15.66
C GLN A 16 4.40 4.87 15.67
N PRO A 17 3.97 4.09 16.68
CA PRO A 17 2.61 3.61 16.73
C PRO A 17 1.61 4.77 16.85
N ILE A 18 0.51 4.68 16.12
CA ILE A 18 -0.65 5.55 16.27
C ILE A 18 -1.56 4.90 17.31
N ALA A 19 -1.84 5.62 18.40
CA ALA A 19 -2.68 5.12 19.47
C ALA A 19 -4.10 4.76 18.98
N GLN A 20 -4.75 3.83 19.69
CA GLN A 20 -6.14 3.44 19.46
C GLN A 20 -6.42 2.94 18.02
N SER A 21 -5.51 2.13 17.49
CA SER A 21 -5.64 1.54 16.16
C SER A 21 -5.66 0.02 16.25
N ASP A 22 -6.73 -0.59 15.74
CA ASP A 22 -6.83 -2.04 15.60
C ASP A 22 -7.44 -2.42 14.25
N PRO A 23 -6.68 -2.98 13.29
CA PRO A 23 -5.25 -3.32 13.33
C PRO A 23 -4.26 -2.16 13.60
N PRO A 24 -3.03 -2.45 14.06
CA PRO A 24 -2.01 -1.44 14.34
C PRO A 24 -1.68 -0.54 13.15
N ARG A 25 -1.47 0.75 13.43
CA ARG A 25 -1.05 1.77 12.46
C ARG A 25 0.15 2.55 12.98
N PHE A 26 0.91 3.14 12.08
CA PHE A 26 2.19 3.78 12.35
C PHE A 26 2.37 5.09 11.57
N THR A 27 3.19 6.00 12.06
CA THR A 27 3.62 7.21 11.36
C THR A 27 5.15 7.24 11.26
N THR A 28 5.66 7.90 10.24
CA THR A 28 7.08 8.18 10.02
C THR A 28 7.27 9.68 9.82
N SER A 29 8.50 10.15 9.64
CA SER A 29 8.74 11.57 9.30
C SER A 29 8.25 11.97 7.91
N TYR A 30 7.97 11.01 7.01
CA TYR A 30 7.61 11.31 5.61
C TYR A 30 6.15 11.01 5.25
N ASP A 31 5.41 10.20 6.02
CA ASP A 31 4.12 9.68 5.56
C ASP A 31 3.13 10.79 5.21
N ARG A 32 3.01 11.82 6.05
CA ARG A 32 2.12 12.97 5.80
C ARG A 32 2.51 13.78 4.56
N ILE A 33 3.81 13.86 4.25
CA ILE A 33 4.33 14.66 3.13
C ILE A 33 3.96 14.00 1.79
N VAL A 34 3.93 12.67 1.74
CA VAL A 34 3.65 11.91 0.51
C VAL A 34 2.19 11.48 0.38
N GLU A 35 1.41 11.56 1.47
CA GLU A 35 0.07 10.97 1.59
C GLU A 35 -0.88 11.39 0.46
N ARG A 36 -1.02 12.70 0.22
CA ARG A 36 -1.95 13.22 -0.78
C ARG A 36 -1.55 12.85 -2.21
N ASP A 37 -0.27 13.04 -2.54
CA ASP A 37 0.25 12.81 -3.90
C ASP A 37 0.16 11.32 -4.27
N LEU A 38 0.48 10.42 -3.33
CA LEU A 38 0.34 8.98 -3.54
C LEU A 38 -1.12 8.54 -3.62
N GLN A 39 -2.00 9.04 -2.75
CA GLN A 39 -3.41 8.66 -2.75
C GLN A 39 -4.11 9.01 -4.06
N ILE A 40 -3.83 10.20 -4.63
CA ILE A 40 -4.36 10.61 -5.94
C ILE A 40 -3.96 9.62 -7.04
N LEU A 41 -2.70 9.18 -7.05
CA LEU A 41 -2.22 8.19 -8.02
C LEU A 41 -2.92 6.84 -7.85
N PHE A 42 -3.10 6.40 -6.60
CA PHE A 42 -3.74 5.12 -6.31
C PHE A 42 -5.22 5.12 -6.70
N ASP A 43 -5.95 6.19 -6.42
CA ASP A 43 -7.37 6.29 -6.77
C ASP A 43 -7.58 6.40 -8.28
N ARG A 44 -6.66 7.08 -8.98
CA ARG A 44 -6.66 7.10 -10.45
C ARG A 44 -6.52 5.69 -11.03
N VAL A 45 -5.67 4.83 -10.48
CA VAL A 45 -5.57 3.43 -10.93
C VAL A 45 -6.91 2.71 -10.84
N LEU A 46 -7.68 2.93 -9.77
CA LEU A 46 -9.01 2.30 -9.62
C LEU A 46 -10.05 2.85 -10.60
N THR A 47 -9.84 4.06 -11.10
CA THR A 47 -10.71 4.69 -12.08
C THR A 47 -10.37 4.25 -13.49
N ASP A 48 -9.07 4.16 -13.80
CA ASP A 48 -8.55 3.89 -15.15
C ASP A 48 -8.53 2.38 -15.47
N LEU A 49 -8.56 1.51 -14.46
CA LEU A 49 -8.43 0.06 -14.61
C LEU A 49 -9.67 -0.68 -14.07
N PRO A 50 -10.65 -1.01 -14.94
CA PRO A 50 -11.77 -1.88 -14.58
C PRO A 50 -11.28 -3.18 -13.94
N GLY A 51 -11.90 -3.58 -12.81
CA GLY A 51 -11.50 -4.76 -12.05
C GLY A 51 -10.37 -4.56 -11.04
N ALA A 52 -9.73 -3.38 -10.99
CA ALA A 52 -8.79 -3.06 -9.93
C ALA A 52 -9.50 -2.99 -8.56
N ALA A 53 -9.06 -3.81 -7.61
CA ALA A 53 -9.58 -3.85 -6.26
C ALA A 53 -8.87 -2.81 -5.37
N TYR A 54 -7.55 -2.69 -5.51
CA TYR A 54 -6.71 -1.74 -4.78
C TYR A 54 -5.43 -1.38 -5.56
N ALA A 55 -4.87 -0.22 -5.20
CA ALA A 55 -3.52 0.18 -5.55
C ALA A 55 -2.86 0.86 -4.35
N LEU A 56 -1.60 0.54 -4.09
CA LEU A 56 -0.80 1.18 -3.04
C LEU A 56 0.70 0.97 -3.26
N ALA A 57 1.50 1.67 -2.47
CA ALA A 57 2.93 1.44 -2.35
C ALA A 57 3.28 1.13 -0.90
N VAL A 58 4.24 0.22 -0.71
CA VAL A 58 4.81 -0.13 0.59
C VAL A 58 6.32 0.02 0.54
N ASP A 59 6.93 0.44 1.64
CA ASP A 59 8.39 0.36 1.75
C ASP A 59 8.86 -1.10 1.89
N ASN A 60 10.18 -1.31 1.95
CA ASN A 60 10.78 -2.64 1.98
C ASN A 60 10.57 -3.43 3.29
N ARG A 61 9.87 -2.84 4.27
CA ARG A 61 9.36 -3.51 5.48
C ARG A 61 7.85 -3.71 5.44
N GLY A 62 7.18 -3.31 4.37
CA GLY A 62 5.74 -3.46 4.19
C GLY A 62 4.93 -2.25 4.67
N PHE A 63 5.55 -1.14 5.10
CA PHE A 63 4.81 0.02 5.58
C PHE A 63 4.16 0.80 4.42
N ALA A 64 2.85 0.99 4.48
CA ALA A 64 2.08 1.79 3.54
C ALA A 64 1.82 3.19 4.10
N PRO A 65 2.51 4.26 3.64
CA PRO A 65 2.27 5.62 4.14
C PRO A 65 0.83 6.09 3.89
N THR A 66 0.21 5.60 2.82
CA THR A 66 -1.21 5.83 2.50
C THR A 66 -1.80 4.63 1.73
N HIS A 67 -3.09 4.71 1.42
CA HIS A 67 -3.81 3.78 0.56
C HIS A 67 -4.81 4.58 -0.29
N ASN A 68 -5.50 3.93 -1.23
CA ASN A 68 -6.72 4.47 -1.85
C ASN A 68 -7.64 5.17 -0.84
N THR A 69 -8.37 6.21 -1.26
CA THR A 69 -9.29 6.97 -0.42
C THR A 69 -10.33 6.06 0.25
N LYS A 70 -10.88 5.09 -0.50
CA LYS A 70 -11.89 4.15 0.05
C LYS A 70 -11.37 3.28 1.20
N PHE A 71 -10.04 3.13 1.32
CA PHE A 71 -9.35 2.34 2.36
C PHE A 71 -8.53 3.22 3.33
N SER A 72 -8.77 4.53 3.33
CA SER A 72 -8.09 5.51 4.18
C SER A 72 -9.07 6.33 5.04
N ARG A 73 -10.20 5.73 5.43
CA ARG A 73 -11.21 6.39 6.27
C ARG A 73 -10.65 6.61 7.68
N PRO A 74 -11.17 7.60 8.43
CA PRO A 74 -10.82 7.74 9.84
C PRO A 74 -11.26 6.49 10.62
N PRO A 75 -10.45 6.04 11.61
CA PRO A 75 -10.85 4.99 12.51
C PRO A 75 -12.01 5.47 13.39
N ASN A 76 -12.89 4.56 13.77
CA ASN A 76 -14.01 4.86 14.67
C ASN A 76 -14.01 4.00 15.94
N GLY A 77 -12.96 3.20 16.15
CA GLY A 77 -12.79 2.32 17.30
C GLY A 77 -13.51 0.97 17.17
N GLN A 78 -14.24 0.73 16.08
CA GLN A 78 -14.84 -0.57 15.79
C GLN A 78 -13.90 -1.37 14.88
N ARG A 79 -13.36 -2.48 15.40
CA ARG A 79 -12.40 -3.33 14.67
C ARG A 79 -12.89 -3.71 13.28
N GLU A 80 -14.17 -4.00 13.12
CA GLU A 80 -14.76 -4.40 11.82
C GLU A 80 -14.66 -3.27 10.77
N HIS A 81 -14.96 -2.03 11.17
CA HIS A 81 -14.78 -0.85 10.31
C HIS A 81 -13.30 -0.59 10.03
N ASP A 82 -12.49 -0.55 11.09
CA ASP A 82 -11.08 -0.21 10.98
C ASP A 82 -10.34 -1.22 10.10
N LEU A 83 -10.60 -2.53 10.27
CA LEU A 83 -10.02 -3.61 9.48
C LEU A 83 -10.22 -3.41 7.98
N VAL A 84 -11.44 -3.02 7.58
CA VAL A 84 -11.84 -2.89 6.17
C VAL A 84 -11.42 -1.54 5.58
N TYR A 85 -11.64 -0.44 6.32
CA TYR A 85 -11.57 0.92 5.76
C TYR A 85 -10.39 1.77 6.22
N CYS A 86 -9.62 1.32 7.22
CA CYS A 86 -8.48 2.07 7.78
C CYS A 86 -7.16 1.36 7.50
N ARG A 87 -6.91 1.03 6.22
CA ARG A 87 -5.76 0.22 5.77
C ARG A 87 -4.51 1.05 5.47
N ASN A 88 -4.61 2.37 5.45
CA ASN A 88 -3.46 3.26 5.38
C ASN A 88 -2.65 3.22 6.68
N LYS A 89 -1.35 3.54 6.57
CA LYS A 89 -0.44 3.61 7.72
C LYS A 89 -0.24 2.27 8.42
N ARG A 90 -0.48 1.16 7.73
CA ARG A 90 -0.25 -0.20 8.23
C ARG A 90 1.07 -0.76 7.72
N ILE A 91 1.52 -1.81 8.38
CA ILE A 91 2.58 -2.69 7.88
C ILE A 91 1.91 -3.97 7.35
N PHE A 92 2.18 -4.31 6.09
CA PHE A 92 1.72 -5.53 5.44
C PHE A 92 2.85 -6.55 5.39
N ASP A 93 3.04 -7.28 6.50
CA ASP A 93 4.13 -8.25 6.71
C ASP A 93 3.68 -9.71 6.56
N ASP A 94 2.44 -9.94 6.10
CA ASP A 94 1.99 -11.25 5.67
C ASP A 94 2.86 -11.81 4.52
N PRO A 95 2.86 -13.13 4.28
CA PRO A 95 3.74 -13.74 3.27
C PRO A 95 3.65 -13.13 1.87
N VAL A 96 2.47 -12.67 1.43
CA VAL A 96 2.28 -12.01 0.12
C VAL A 96 2.85 -10.59 0.17
N GLY A 97 2.52 -9.84 1.23
CA GLY A 97 2.94 -8.46 1.45
C GLY A 97 4.45 -8.29 1.61
N ILE A 98 5.12 -9.11 2.42
CA ILE A 98 6.56 -8.98 2.63
C ILE A 98 7.38 -9.42 1.41
N ARG A 99 6.86 -10.38 0.64
CA ARG A 99 7.54 -10.89 -0.56
C ARG A 99 7.61 -9.81 -1.64
N LEU A 100 6.52 -9.11 -1.94
CA LEU A 100 6.54 -7.99 -2.89
C LEU A 100 7.32 -6.79 -2.34
N ALA A 101 7.23 -6.50 -1.03
CA ALA A 101 7.96 -5.37 -0.43
C ALA A 101 9.48 -5.51 -0.59
N LYS A 102 9.98 -6.75 -0.56
CA LYS A 102 11.40 -7.08 -0.72
C LYS A 102 11.81 -7.39 -2.15
N ASN A 103 10.86 -7.51 -3.08
CA ASN A 103 11.14 -7.89 -4.46
C ASN A 103 12.07 -6.88 -5.13
N ARG A 104 13.12 -7.37 -5.81
CA ARG A 104 14.04 -6.55 -6.61
C ARG A 104 14.03 -6.91 -8.08
N GLU A 105 13.28 -7.95 -8.46
CA GLU A 105 13.06 -8.32 -9.86
C GLU A 105 12.10 -7.33 -10.53
N PRO A 106 12.11 -7.20 -11.87
CA PRO A 106 11.33 -6.17 -12.59
C PRO A 106 9.84 -6.15 -12.26
N PHE A 107 9.24 -7.30 -11.96
CA PHE A 107 7.90 -7.43 -11.45
C PHE A 107 7.73 -8.75 -10.67
N LEU A 108 6.67 -8.84 -9.87
CA LEU A 108 6.21 -10.06 -9.23
C LEU A 108 4.68 -10.13 -9.35
N LEU A 109 4.18 -11.26 -9.85
CA LEU A 109 2.76 -11.57 -9.91
C LEU A 109 2.43 -12.67 -8.89
N GLN A 110 1.43 -12.43 -8.05
CA GLN A 110 0.96 -13.39 -7.05
C GLN A 110 -0.56 -13.53 -7.13
N THR A 111 -1.05 -14.76 -7.28
CA THR A 111 -2.49 -15.05 -7.20
C THR A 111 -2.79 -15.66 -5.84
N TYR A 112 -3.77 -15.09 -5.13
CA TYR A 112 -4.17 -15.61 -3.82
C TYR A 112 -5.67 -15.45 -3.58
N LEU A 113 -6.22 -16.34 -2.75
CA LEU A 113 -7.60 -16.29 -2.31
C LEU A 113 -7.71 -15.32 -1.13
N ARG A 114 -8.61 -14.34 -1.22
CA ARG A 114 -8.96 -13.50 -0.07
C ARG A 114 -9.92 -14.23 0.86
N ASP A 115 -10.01 -13.75 2.10
CA ASP A 115 -10.99 -14.23 3.08
C ASP A 115 -12.45 -14.10 2.59
N THR A 116 -12.69 -13.25 1.59
CA THR A 116 -14.00 -13.08 0.91
C THR A 116 -14.31 -14.14 -0.14
N GLY A 117 -13.39 -15.07 -0.41
CA GLY A 117 -13.50 -16.07 -1.49
C GLY A 117 -13.16 -15.53 -2.88
N GLU A 118 -12.84 -14.24 -3.01
CA GLU A 118 -12.39 -13.64 -4.26
C GLU A 118 -10.93 -14.02 -4.55
N VAL A 119 -10.65 -14.46 -5.78
CA VAL A 119 -9.29 -14.67 -6.26
C VAL A 119 -8.73 -13.32 -6.72
N ILE A 120 -7.65 -12.87 -6.08
CA ILE A 120 -6.96 -11.63 -6.46
C ILE A 120 -5.63 -11.98 -7.13
N ASN A 121 -5.38 -11.29 -8.24
CA ASN A 121 -4.06 -11.20 -8.84
C ASN A 121 -3.41 -9.91 -8.37
N ASP A 122 -2.26 -10.03 -7.72
CA ASP A 122 -1.43 -8.94 -7.25
C ASP A 122 -0.21 -8.80 -8.14
N LEU A 123 -0.17 -7.72 -8.92
CA LEU A 123 0.99 -7.33 -9.69
C LEU A 123 1.76 -6.26 -8.92
N SER A 124 3.05 -6.49 -8.70
CA SER A 124 3.92 -5.57 -7.98
C SER A 124 5.21 -5.30 -8.73
N MET A 125 5.74 -4.08 -8.55
CA MET A 125 6.98 -3.62 -9.18
C MET A 125 7.85 -2.88 -8.15
N PRO A 126 9.17 -3.07 -8.15
CA PRO A 126 10.05 -2.39 -7.21
C PRO A 126 10.11 -0.89 -7.48
N ILE A 127 10.17 -0.11 -6.40
CA ILE A 127 10.42 1.32 -6.39
C ILE A 127 11.87 1.54 -5.98
N VAL A 128 12.64 2.14 -6.87
CA VAL A 128 14.03 2.54 -6.63
C VAL A 128 14.12 4.06 -6.65
N LEU A 129 14.69 4.62 -5.60
CA LEU A 129 14.94 6.06 -5.45
C LEU A 129 16.45 6.24 -5.33
N ASP A 130 17.05 7.00 -6.24
CA ASP A 130 18.48 7.31 -6.27
C ASP A 130 19.38 6.07 -6.13
N GLY A 131 19.05 5.01 -6.89
CA GLY A 131 19.76 3.73 -6.88
C GLY A 131 19.47 2.84 -5.67
N LYS A 132 18.72 3.31 -4.67
CA LYS A 132 18.37 2.55 -3.47
C LYS A 132 16.94 2.02 -3.53
N HIS A 133 16.78 0.72 -3.27
CA HIS A 133 15.48 0.07 -3.20
C HIS A 133 14.68 0.59 -2.00
N TRP A 134 13.56 1.25 -2.28
CA TRP A 134 12.66 1.79 -1.28
C TRP A 134 11.64 0.75 -0.82
N GLY A 135 11.05 0.02 -1.76
CA GLY A 135 9.97 -0.94 -1.55
C GLY A 135 9.27 -1.22 -2.87
N ALA A 136 7.95 -1.44 -2.88
CA ALA A 136 7.22 -1.76 -4.10
C ALA A 136 5.90 -1.01 -4.22
N VAL A 137 5.48 -0.77 -5.47
CA VAL A 137 4.09 -0.47 -5.82
C VAL A 137 3.37 -1.78 -6.13
N ARG A 138 2.08 -1.87 -5.80
CA ARG A 138 1.25 -3.03 -6.09
C ARG A 138 -0.16 -2.64 -6.54
N ILE A 139 -0.73 -3.45 -7.41
CA ILE A 139 -2.11 -3.38 -7.86
C ILE A 139 -2.71 -4.77 -7.70
N GLY A 140 -3.77 -4.86 -6.91
CA GLY A 140 -4.59 -6.06 -6.79
C GLY A 140 -5.82 -5.92 -7.69
N TYR A 141 -6.09 -6.93 -8.51
CA TYR A 141 -7.22 -6.94 -9.42
C TYR A 141 -7.89 -8.31 -9.49
N ASP A 142 -9.17 -8.28 -9.81
CA ASP A 142 -9.96 -9.46 -10.15
C ASP A 142 -9.92 -9.65 -11.67
N SER A 143 -9.26 -10.71 -12.13
CA SER A 143 -9.13 -10.98 -13.57
C SER A 143 -10.48 -11.24 -14.25
N ALA A 144 -11.49 -11.72 -13.52
CA ALA A 144 -12.82 -11.94 -14.09
C ALA A 144 -13.51 -10.61 -14.43
N ARG A 145 -13.20 -9.55 -13.67
CA ARG A 145 -13.75 -8.19 -13.87
C ARG A 145 -12.92 -7.32 -14.81
N MET A 146 -11.75 -7.78 -15.24
CA MET A 146 -10.92 -7.09 -16.24
C MET A 146 -11.34 -7.37 -17.68
N MET A 147 -12.00 -8.50 -17.93
CA MET A 147 -12.35 -8.97 -19.28
C MET A 147 -13.80 -8.65 -19.70
N GLY A 148 -14.53 -7.91 -18.88
CA GLY A 148 -15.90 -7.45 -19.16
C GLY A 148 -15.95 -5.93 -19.28
#